data_AF-A0A2V7IAH3-F1
#
_entry.id   AF-A0A2V7IAH3-F1
#
_cell.length_a   1.000
_cell.length_b   1.000
_cell.length_c   1.000
_cell.angle_alpha   90.00
_cell.angle_beta   90.00
_cell.angle_gamma   90.00
#
_symmetry.space_group_name_H-M   'P 1'
#
loop_
_entity.id
_entity.type
_entity.pdbx_description
1 polymer ?
#
loop_
_entity_poly.entity_id
_entity_poly.type
_entity_poly.pdbx_seq_one_letter_code
_entity_poly.pdbx_strand_id
1 'polypeptide(L)'
;MKANLVTLSIAALTAATVLEAGSAVAQSFNSGSTGADGAFNPTTDSTLTLPPAGVLNFTTINIPSGVTVKFIPNVANTPVTLLASGNVTIAGTIDVSGGPGGGATAGTNLVPNGGAGGPGGGAGGNGSNALVTDDGGTGLGPGGGGGGVAGLYDGGGAGGSFGTPGVSPTVPFAPGAPAGPVYGSATLLPLIGGSGGGGGATHFGFTGGGGGGGGGALLIASSGALTFTGHLLAAGAGAGAASGGCADINEVPGGGGGSGGAVRLIAAVRLIAATISGAGGSINVAGGRAGSGCNVGGGAGGDGRVRVEAFTDTSTITYTVAPSLDRPSTAILPNAPSLSIASVAGIAAPGSPTGSYSTPDVTLPANTASPVAVVVTAANVPPGTLVTITASGLAGGRASASATLSGSFAASSASASVAIPTNEPSVVGATATFTLAARDGGPVYVQGEHVDRVRVSASLSGASEVAYLTKAGRELRGPLNLRR
;
A
#
# COMPACT_ATOMS: atom_id res chain seq x y z
N MET A 1 61.44 36.73 -43.13
CA MET A 1 61.32 36.86 -41.66
C MET A 1 61.45 35.45 -41.08
N LYS A 2 62.40 35.26 -40.15
CA LYS A 2 62.88 33.97 -39.56
C LYS A 2 61.75 33.28 -38.77
N ALA A 3 61.70 31.97 -38.53
CA ALA A 3 62.76 31.00 -38.21
C ALA A 3 62.27 29.57 -38.53
N ASN A 4 63.03 28.77 -39.28
CA ASN A 4 64.10 27.83 -38.87
C ASN A 4 63.68 26.68 -37.93
N LEU A 5 63.48 25.51 -38.55
CA LEU A 5 63.62 24.17 -37.97
C LEU A 5 65.02 24.00 -37.37
N VAL A 6 65.10 23.48 -36.13
CA VAL A 6 66.19 22.58 -35.70
C VAL A 6 65.63 21.58 -34.68
N THR A 7 65.80 20.31 -34.99
CA THR A 7 65.53 19.12 -34.18
C THR A 7 66.40 19.09 -32.92
N LEU A 8 65.86 18.70 -31.76
CA LEU A 8 66.68 18.25 -30.61
C LEU A 8 65.98 17.15 -29.80
N SER A 9 66.79 16.20 -29.36
CA SER A 9 66.46 14.90 -28.80
C SER A 9 66.37 14.89 -27.25
N ILE A 10 65.80 13.80 -26.71
CA ILE A 10 66.00 13.22 -25.36
C ILE A 10 65.22 13.84 -24.19
N ALA A 11 64.33 13.05 -23.58
CA ALA A 11 64.44 12.52 -22.20
C ALA A 11 63.06 12.06 -21.68
N ALA A 12 62.97 10.79 -21.31
CA ALA A 12 61.85 10.24 -20.57
C ALA A 12 61.76 10.91 -19.19
N LEU A 13 60.59 11.45 -18.87
CA LEU A 13 60.24 11.83 -17.50
C LEU A 13 58.95 11.11 -17.13
N THR A 14 59.10 9.97 -16.45
CA THR A 14 58.03 9.29 -15.72
C THR A 14 57.56 10.19 -14.59
N ALA A 15 56.49 10.96 -14.82
CA ALA A 15 55.78 11.64 -13.77
C ALA A 15 54.97 10.61 -12.97
N ALA A 16 55.44 10.28 -11.78
CA ALA A 16 54.67 9.55 -10.78
C ALA A 16 53.44 10.38 -10.41
N THR A 17 52.28 10.01 -10.96
CA THR A 17 51.00 10.48 -10.43
C THR A 17 50.83 9.86 -9.06
N VAL A 18 51.12 10.64 -8.02
CA VAL A 18 50.67 10.35 -6.66
C VAL A 18 49.15 10.39 -6.70
N LEU A 19 48.54 9.21 -6.82
CA LEU A 19 47.13 9.02 -6.60
C LEU A 19 46.92 9.26 -5.11
N GLU A 20 46.51 10.47 -4.74
CA GLU A 20 46.01 10.73 -3.39
C GLU A 20 44.86 9.75 -3.16
N ALA A 21 45.13 8.70 -2.37
CA ALA A 21 44.12 7.86 -1.78
C ALA A 21 43.35 8.74 -0.79
N GLY A 22 42.43 9.55 -1.31
CA GLY A 22 41.39 10.16 -0.50
C GLY A 22 40.78 9.04 0.31
N SER A 23 40.88 9.14 1.64
CA SER A 23 40.29 8.16 2.54
C SER A 23 38.83 8.01 2.15
N ALA A 24 38.45 6.84 1.64
CA ALA A 24 37.07 6.51 1.40
C ALA A 24 36.38 6.56 2.76
N VAL A 25 35.70 7.67 3.05
CA VAL A 25 34.80 7.75 4.19
C VAL A 25 33.78 6.64 3.96
N ALA A 26 33.80 5.62 4.83
CA ALA A 26 32.81 4.56 4.79
C ALA A 26 31.44 5.22 4.83
N GLN A 27 30.70 5.14 3.72
CA GLN A 27 29.35 5.68 3.67
C GLN A 27 28.53 4.87 4.68
N SER A 28 28.08 5.53 5.74
CA SER A 28 27.32 4.90 6.80
C SER A 28 25.85 5.25 6.65
N PHE A 29 25.01 4.24 6.83
CA PHE A 29 23.57 4.40 6.94
C PHE A 29 23.16 3.91 8.33
N ASN A 30 22.22 4.62 8.95
CA ASN A 30 21.63 4.22 10.22
C ASN A 30 20.16 3.87 9.98
N SER A 31 19.79 2.60 10.23
CA SER A 31 18.43 2.11 10.11
C SER A 31 17.45 2.76 11.10
N GLY A 32 17.96 3.32 12.20
CA GLY A 32 17.16 3.80 13.31
C GLY A 32 16.70 2.71 14.28
N SER A 33 17.16 1.46 14.11
CA SER A 33 16.83 0.37 15.05
C SER A 33 17.34 0.68 16.45
N THR A 34 16.47 0.52 17.45
CA THR A 34 16.86 0.59 18.87
C THR A 34 17.47 -0.71 19.41
N GLY A 35 17.34 -1.81 18.67
CA GLY A 35 17.76 -3.14 19.12
C GLY A 35 16.92 -3.76 20.24
N ALA A 36 15.77 -3.16 20.58
CA ALA A 36 14.93 -3.57 21.70
C ALA A 36 14.39 -5.01 21.59
N ASP A 37 14.22 -5.53 20.37
CA ASP A 37 13.71 -6.88 20.09
C ASP A 37 14.84 -7.93 19.98
N GLY A 38 16.10 -7.54 20.22
CA GLY A 38 17.24 -8.45 20.20
C GLY A 38 17.53 -9.03 18.81
N ALA A 39 18.16 -10.21 18.76
CA ALA A 39 18.46 -10.87 17.50
C ALA A 39 17.28 -11.75 17.06
N PHE A 40 16.82 -11.61 15.82
CA PHE A 40 15.80 -12.47 15.23
C PHE A 40 16.42 -13.56 14.38
N ASN A 41 16.34 -14.81 14.84
CA ASN A 41 16.94 -15.98 14.19
C ASN A 41 16.02 -17.22 14.31
N PRO A 42 14.85 -17.21 13.64
CA PRO A 42 13.92 -18.33 13.70
C PRO A 42 14.51 -19.60 13.07
N THR A 43 14.27 -20.75 13.70
CA THR A 43 14.68 -22.08 13.19
C THR A 43 13.53 -22.86 12.54
N THR A 44 12.30 -22.38 12.72
CA THR A 44 11.08 -22.93 12.14
C THR A 44 10.18 -21.79 11.67
N ASP A 45 9.15 -22.12 10.88
CA ASP A 45 8.11 -21.17 10.51
C ASP A 45 7.60 -20.40 11.73
N SER A 46 7.51 -19.09 11.58
CA SER A 46 7.25 -18.17 12.69
C SER A 46 6.22 -17.15 12.28
N THR A 47 5.29 -16.84 13.17
CA THR A 47 4.34 -15.74 12.97
C THR A 47 4.54 -14.70 14.07
N LEU A 48 4.87 -13.48 13.69
CA LEU A 48 5.11 -12.37 14.61
C LEU A 48 3.88 -11.49 14.75
N THR A 49 3.52 -11.10 15.97
CA THR A 49 2.48 -10.10 16.20
C THR A 49 3.04 -8.70 15.94
N LEU A 50 2.37 -7.91 15.10
CA LEU A 50 2.83 -6.54 14.84
C LEU A 50 2.56 -5.64 16.06
N PRO A 51 3.55 -4.85 16.50
CA PRO A 51 3.32 -3.80 17.48
C PRO A 51 2.41 -2.71 16.87
N PRO A 52 1.79 -1.83 17.66
CA PRO A 52 0.85 -0.82 17.15
C PRO A 52 1.38 0.09 16.03
N ALA A 53 2.70 0.35 16.01
CA ALA A 53 3.34 1.14 14.95
C ALA A 53 3.81 0.31 13.74
N GLY A 54 3.74 -1.02 13.80
CA GLY A 54 4.28 -1.90 12.76
C GLY A 54 5.82 -1.98 12.71
N VAL A 55 6.51 -1.39 13.68
CA VAL A 55 7.99 -1.27 13.72
C VAL A 55 8.58 -2.26 14.71
N LEU A 56 9.43 -3.17 14.21
CA LEU A 56 10.25 -4.11 14.98
C LEU A 56 11.72 -3.67 14.91
N ASN A 57 12.39 -3.65 16.06
CA ASN A 57 13.73 -3.10 16.28
C ASN A 57 14.71 -4.20 16.69
N PHE A 58 15.35 -4.85 15.74
CA PHE A 58 16.30 -5.93 15.98
C PHE A 58 17.74 -5.44 16.03
N THR A 59 18.60 -6.23 16.68
CA THR A 59 20.05 -6.09 16.53
C THR A 59 20.52 -6.72 15.22
N THR A 60 20.09 -7.96 14.92
CA THR A 60 20.35 -8.66 13.64
C THR A 60 19.13 -9.47 13.23
N ILE A 61 18.99 -9.73 11.94
CA ILE A 61 17.94 -10.60 11.38
C ILE A 61 18.61 -11.72 10.57
N ASN A 62 18.27 -12.98 10.85
CA ASN A 62 18.70 -14.12 10.05
C ASN A 62 17.50 -15.06 9.84
N ILE A 63 16.95 -15.10 8.62
CA ILE A 63 15.86 -16.02 8.25
C ILE A 63 16.47 -17.12 7.37
N PRO A 64 16.67 -18.35 7.89
CA PRO A 64 17.27 -19.44 7.14
C PRO A 64 16.41 -19.92 5.97
N SER A 65 17.04 -20.59 4.99
CA SER A 65 16.32 -21.28 3.91
C SER A 65 15.32 -22.30 4.48
N GLY A 66 14.13 -22.39 3.89
CA GLY A 66 13.06 -23.28 4.35
C GLY A 66 12.24 -22.75 5.52
N VAL A 67 12.56 -21.58 6.08
CA VAL A 67 11.76 -20.90 7.11
C VAL A 67 10.87 -19.83 6.48
N THR A 68 9.59 -19.81 6.83
CA THR A 68 8.62 -18.78 6.46
C THR A 68 8.27 -17.92 7.67
N VAL A 69 8.38 -16.60 7.52
CA VAL A 69 7.96 -15.62 8.51
C VAL A 69 6.70 -14.89 8.02
N LYS A 70 5.64 -14.95 8.84
CA LYS A 70 4.38 -14.23 8.64
C LYS A 70 4.13 -13.25 9.78
N PHE A 71 3.11 -12.41 9.62
CA PHE A 71 2.73 -11.43 10.62
C PHE A 71 1.24 -11.50 10.92
N ILE A 72 0.89 -11.39 12.20
CA ILE A 72 -0.49 -11.09 12.61
C ILE A 72 -0.67 -9.57 12.49
N PRO A 73 -1.58 -9.09 11.63
CA PRO A 73 -1.93 -7.67 11.57
C PRO A 73 -2.34 -7.15 12.94
N ASN A 74 -1.88 -5.93 13.28
CA ASN A 74 -2.45 -5.22 14.40
C ASN A 74 -3.84 -4.66 14.02
N VAL A 75 -4.57 -4.14 15.01
CA VAL A 75 -5.87 -3.44 14.79
C VAL A 75 -5.75 -2.32 13.75
N ALA A 76 -4.57 -1.75 13.70
CA ALA A 76 -4.18 -0.68 12.83
C ALA A 76 -3.63 -1.17 11.47
N ASN A 77 -3.87 -2.42 11.09
CA ASN A 77 -3.28 -3.15 9.94
C ASN A 77 -2.06 -2.45 9.30
N THR A 78 -1.02 -2.19 10.08
CA THR A 78 0.09 -1.32 9.65
C THR A 78 1.02 -2.08 8.71
N PRO A 79 1.77 -1.38 7.84
CA PRO A 79 2.92 -1.95 7.15
C PRO A 79 3.91 -2.61 8.13
N VAL A 80 4.63 -3.63 7.65
CA VAL A 80 5.72 -4.27 8.40
C VAL A 80 7.00 -3.49 8.20
N THR A 81 7.60 -3.03 9.29
CA THR A 81 8.91 -2.37 9.29
C THR A 81 9.89 -3.13 10.16
N LEU A 82 10.93 -3.71 9.54
CA LEU A 82 12.00 -4.42 10.20
C LEU A 82 13.26 -3.55 10.18
N LEU A 83 13.66 -3.04 11.35
CA LEU A 83 14.89 -2.27 11.52
C LEU A 83 15.96 -3.15 12.19
N ALA A 84 17.17 -3.16 11.65
CA ALA A 84 18.31 -3.86 12.22
C ALA A 84 19.49 -2.92 12.46
N SER A 85 20.08 -2.92 13.66
CA SER A 85 21.28 -2.13 13.95
C SER A 85 22.57 -2.79 13.43
N GLY A 86 22.50 -4.07 13.08
CA GLY A 86 23.56 -4.86 12.47
C GLY A 86 23.07 -5.57 11.20
N ASN A 87 23.67 -6.71 10.87
CA ASN A 87 23.43 -7.39 9.60
C ASN A 87 22.05 -8.05 9.50
N VAL A 88 21.56 -8.16 8.26
CA VAL A 88 20.34 -8.86 7.87
C VAL A 88 20.68 -9.93 6.82
N THR A 89 20.20 -11.15 7.03
CA THR A 89 20.31 -12.26 6.07
C THR A 89 18.93 -12.88 5.87
N ILE A 90 18.43 -12.85 4.64
CA ILE A 90 17.15 -13.46 4.25
C ILE A 90 17.40 -14.54 3.20
N ALA A 91 17.43 -15.79 3.66
CA ALA A 91 17.51 -16.97 2.80
C ALA A 91 16.16 -17.72 2.70
N GLY A 92 15.28 -17.54 3.68
CA GLY A 92 13.91 -18.07 3.67
C GLY A 92 12.89 -17.11 3.09
N THR A 93 11.63 -17.27 3.50
CA THR A 93 10.48 -16.51 2.98
C THR A 93 9.97 -15.52 4.02
N ILE A 94 9.67 -14.29 3.61
CA ILE A 94 8.82 -13.36 4.35
C ILE A 94 7.54 -13.16 3.55
N ASP A 95 6.38 -13.44 4.15
CA ASP A 95 5.08 -13.37 3.50
C ASP A 95 4.16 -12.36 4.20
N VAL A 96 3.84 -11.30 3.45
CA VAL A 96 2.88 -10.24 3.78
C VAL A 96 1.76 -10.16 2.73
N SER A 97 1.52 -11.23 1.97
CA SER A 97 0.53 -11.26 0.89
C SER A 97 -0.91 -11.09 1.38
N GLY A 98 -1.80 -10.65 0.49
CA GLY A 98 -3.24 -10.61 0.77
C GLY A 98 -3.88 -12.01 0.83
N GLY A 99 -5.08 -12.08 1.40
CA GLY A 99 -5.92 -13.26 1.46
C GLY A 99 -6.93 -13.35 0.29
N PRO A 100 -7.28 -14.57 -0.17
CA PRO A 100 -8.16 -14.76 -1.32
C PRO A 100 -9.59 -14.34 -1.02
N GLY A 101 -10.30 -13.90 -2.06
CA GLY A 101 -11.75 -13.71 -2.00
C GLY A 101 -12.49 -15.05 -2.02
N GLY A 102 -13.64 -15.13 -1.35
CA GLY A 102 -14.51 -16.29 -1.36
C GLY A 102 -15.27 -16.41 -2.68
N GLY A 103 -15.44 -17.64 -3.18
CA GLY A 103 -16.17 -17.90 -4.42
C GLY A 103 -17.65 -17.52 -4.32
N ALA A 104 -18.27 -17.34 -5.49
CA ALA A 104 -19.72 -17.21 -5.59
C ALA A 104 -20.42 -18.51 -5.15
N THR A 105 -21.61 -18.38 -4.56
CA THR A 105 -22.39 -19.53 -4.06
C THR A 105 -23.88 -19.40 -4.37
N ALA A 106 -24.54 -20.54 -4.55
CA ALA A 106 -26.00 -20.62 -4.46
C ALA A 106 -26.43 -20.39 -3.01
N GLY A 107 -27.46 -19.58 -2.81
CA GLY A 107 -27.93 -19.11 -1.51
C GLY A 107 -27.37 -17.73 -1.12
N THR A 108 -28.17 -16.98 -0.36
CA THR A 108 -27.80 -15.69 0.22
C THR A 108 -26.94 -15.91 1.47
N ASN A 109 -25.66 -15.54 1.40
CA ASN A 109 -24.73 -15.59 2.52
C ASN A 109 -24.61 -14.20 3.16
N LEU A 110 -24.71 -14.14 4.48
CA LEU A 110 -24.60 -12.91 5.26
C LEU A 110 -23.17 -12.67 5.78
N VAL A 111 -22.28 -13.66 5.64
CA VAL A 111 -20.88 -13.54 6.03
C VAL A 111 -20.09 -12.85 4.93
N PRO A 112 -19.35 -11.77 5.22
CA PRO A 112 -18.42 -11.15 4.29
C PRO A 112 -17.47 -12.17 3.65
N ASN A 113 -17.37 -12.16 2.33
CA ASN A 113 -16.50 -13.05 1.56
C ASN A 113 -15.35 -12.32 0.83
N GLY A 114 -15.15 -11.02 1.08
CA GLY A 114 -13.98 -10.29 0.60
C GLY A 114 -12.69 -10.80 1.25
N GLY A 115 -11.62 -10.92 0.47
CA GLY A 115 -10.32 -11.38 0.95
C GLY A 115 -9.64 -10.37 1.87
N ALA A 116 -9.04 -10.84 2.96
CA ALA A 116 -8.32 -9.96 3.90
C ALA A 116 -7.12 -9.28 3.23
N GLY A 117 -6.85 -8.01 3.54
CA GLY A 117 -5.61 -7.36 3.13
C GLY A 117 -4.41 -7.95 3.87
N GLY A 118 -3.24 -7.98 3.23
CA GLY A 118 -1.99 -8.25 3.92
C GLY A 118 -1.66 -7.13 4.93
N PRO A 119 -0.63 -7.28 5.78
CA PRO A 119 -0.13 -6.20 6.64
C PRO A 119 0.09 -4.88 5.88
N GLY A 120 -0.69 -3.84 6.16
CA GLY A 120 -0.62 -2.56 5.43
C GLY A 120 -1.42 -2.50 4.12
N GLY A 121 -2.07 -3.58 3.71
CA GLY A 121 -2.90 -3.68 2.50
C GLY A 121 -4.41 -3.61 2.78
N GLY A 122 -5.20 -3.23 1.77
CA GLY A 122 -6.66 -3.16 1.86
C GLY A 122 -7.37 -4.49 1.60
N ALA A 123 -8.49 -4.73 2.28
CA ALA A 123 -9.32 -5.92 2.05
C ALA A 123 -10.11 -5.81 0.73
N GLY A 124 -10.46 -6.96 0.14
CA GLY A 124 -11.35 -7.04 -1.00
C GLY A 124 -12.80 -6.72 -0.64
N GLY A 125 -13.57 -6.28 -1.64
CA GLY A 125 -15.00 -6.02 -1.50
C GLY A 125 -15.79 -7.32 -1.40
N ASN A 126 -16.88 -7.30 -0.64
CA ASN A 126 -17.78 -8.45 -0.56
C ASN A 126 -18.54 -8.62 -1.86
N GLY A 127 -18.79 -9.85 -2.28
CA GLY A 127 -19.79 -10.11 -3.29
C GLY A 127 -21.18 -9.71 -2.78
N SER A 128 -22.03 -9.27 -3.68
CA SER A 128 -23.42 -8.97 -3.36
C SER A 128 -24.14 -10.19 -2.79
N ASN A 129 -25.09 -9.98 -1.90
CA ASN A 129 -26.03 -11.01 -1.44
C ASN A 129 -27.49 -10.65 -1.76
N ALA A 130 -27.70 -9.55 -2.50
CA ALA A 130 -29.01 -9.08 -2.96
C ALA A 130 -30.07 -8.87 -1.86
N LEU A 131 -29.65 -8.74 -0.60
CA LEU A 131 -30.56 -8.44 0.51
C LEU A 131 -30.77 -6.93 0.68
N VAL A 132 -29.70 -6.15 0.47
CA VAL A 132 -29.69 -4.68 0.61
C VAL A 132 -29.48 -4.01 -0.75
N THR A 133 -28.61 -4.59 -1.58
CA THR A 133 -28.37 -4.19 -2.96
C THR A 133 -27.95 -5.41 -3.76
N ASP A 134 -28.10 -5.33 -5.09
CA ASP A 134 -27.62 -6.33 -6.03
C ASP A 134 -26.15 -6.06 -6.46
N ASP A 135 -25.65 -4.85 -6.22
CA ASP A 135 -24.26 -4.44 -6.50
C ASP A 135 -23.24 -5.08 -5.54
N GLY A 136 -22.08 -5.46 -6.07
CA GLY A 136 -20.95 -5.90 -5.27
C GLY A 136 -20.36 -4.76 -4.42
N GLY A 137 -19.72 -5.12 -3.32
CA GLY A 137 -18.97 -4.19 -2.49
C GLY A 137 -17.68 -3.73 -3.16
N THR A 138 -17.27 -2.49 -2.93
CA THR A 138 -15.99 -1.98 -3.41
C THR A 138 -14.81 -2.53 -2.61
N GLY A 139 -13.68 -2.77 -3.26
CA GLY A 139 -12.41 -3.05 -2.60
C GLY A 139 -11.94 -1.87 -1.75
N LEU A 140 -11.23 -2.18 -0.66
CA LEU A 140 -10.72 -1.21 0.29
C LEU A 140 -9.28 -0.80 -0.07
N GLY A 141 -8.90 0.42 0.32
CA GLY A 141 -7.62 1.05 0.00
C GLY A 141 -7.72 2.12 -1.09
N PRO A 142 -6.68 2.96 -1.28
CA PRO A 142 -6.75 4.15 -2.14
C PRO A 142 -6.98 3.87 -3.62
N GLY A 143 -6.62 2.67 -4.07
CA GLY A 143 -6.88 2.17 -5.43
C GLY A 143 -7.84 0.98 -5.44
N GLY A 144 -8.71 0.87 -4.44
CA GLY A 144 -9.69 -0.23 -4.34
C GLY A 144 -10.56 -0.34 -5.58
N GLY A 145 -10.77 -1.57 -6.07
CA GLY A 145 -11.60 -1.81 -7.24
C GLY A 145 -13.08 -1.54 -6.97
N GLY A 146 -13.78 -0.97 -7.95
CA GLY A 146 -15.24 -0.84 -7.91
C GLY A 146 -15.93 -2.20 -7.78
N GLY A 147 -17.04 -2.24 -7.03
CA GLY A 147 -17.89 -3.42 -6.97
C GLY A 147 -18.67 -3.59 -8.27
N GLY A 148 -18.97 -4.84 -8.61
CA GLY A 148 -19.79 -5.17 -9.78
C GLY A 148 -21.15 -4.50 -9.70
N VAL A 149 -21.68 -4.11 -10.86
CA VAL A 149 -22.98 -3.43 -10.96
C VAL A 149 -24.02 -4.42 -11.47
N ALA A 150 -25.17 -4.50 -10.80
CA ALA A 150 -26.27 -5.35 -11.25
C ALA A 150 -26.95 -4.78 -12.49
N GLY A 151 -27.45 -5.65 -13.37
CA GLY A 151 -28.07 -5.24 -14.63
C GLY A 151 -28.64 -6.43 -15.39
N LEU A 152 -28.90 -6.26 -16.70
CA LEU A 152 -29.35 -7.38 -17.54
C LEU A 152 -28.34 -8.54 -17.55
N TYR A 153 -27.06 -8.21 -17.38
CA TYR A 153 -25.98 -9.13 -17.03
C TYR A 153 -25.27 -8.56 -15.80
N ASP A 154 -25.17 -9.36 -14.74
CA ASP A 154 -24.50 -8.92 -13.50
C ASP A 154 -23.01 -8.70 -13.74
N GLY A 155 -22.48 -7.57 -13.25
CA GLY A 155 -21.08 -7.23 -13.43
C GLY A 155 -20.14 -7.93 -12.44
N GLY A 156 -18.96 -8.34 -12.93
CA GLY A 156 -17.83 -8.70 -12.06
C GLY A 156 -17.27 -7.49 -11.32
N GLY A 157 -16.53 -7.76 -10.25
CA GLY A 157 -15.79 -6.72 -9.52
C GLY A 157 -14.51 -6.29 -10.24
N ALA A 158 -14.11 -5.03 -10.11
CA ALA A 158 -12.88 -4.52 -10.71
C ALA A 158 -11.63 -4.87 -9.88
N GLY A 159 -10.47 -4.96 -10.54
CA GLY A 159 -9.20 -5.18 -9.86
C GLY A 159 -8.76 -3.97 -9.03
N GLY A 160 -8.10 -4.22 -7.90
CA GLY A 160 -7.41 -3.18 -7.14
C GLY A 160 -6.18 -2.67 -7.90
N SER A 161 -5.87 -1.39 -7.77
CA SER A 161 -4.67 -0.74 -8.33
C SER A 161 -3.59 -0.54 -7.27
N PHE A 162 -2.32 -0.44 -7.66
CA PHE A 162 -1.28 0.16 -6.81
C PHE A 162 -0.14 0.76 -7.64
N GLY A 163 0.87 -0.04 -8.00
CA GLY A 163 2.00 0.38 -8.84
C GLY A 163 1.61 0.53 -10.30
N THR A 164 0.66 -0.29 -10.75
CA THR A 164 -0.01 -0.22 -12.06
C THR A 164 -1.53 -0.23 -11.87
N PRO A 165 -2.31 0.21 -12.89
CA PRO A 165 -3.75 0.14 -12.83
C PRO A 165 -4.23 -1.31 -12.79
N GLY A 166 -5.20 -1.60 -11.92
CA GLY A 166 -6.02 -2.80 -12.02
C GLY A 166 -6.92 -2.75 -13.25
N VAL A 167 -7.51 -3.88 -13.58
CA VAL A 167 -8.36 -4.05 -14.76
C VAL A 167 -9.82 -3.81 -14.38
N SER A 168 -10.54 -3.02 -15.18
CA SER A 168 -12.00 -2.98 -15.13
C SER A 168 -12.58 -4.22 -15.82
N PRO A 169 -13.62 -4.86 -15.25
CA PRO A 169 -14.28 -5.98 -15.89
C PRO A 169 -15.05 -5.47 -17.11
N THR A 170 -15.06 -6.23 -18.18
CA THR A 170 -15.94 -5.98 -19.33
C THR A 170 -17.27 -6.66 -19.10
N VAL A 171 -18.36 -5.90 -19.17
CA VAL A 171 -19.73 -6.43 -19.18
C VAL A 171 -20.36 -6.16 -20.54
N PRO A 172 -21.14 -7.09 -21.12
CA PRO A 172 -21.89 -6.82 -22.34
C PRO A 172 -22.86 -5.66 -22.11
N PHE A 173 -22.82 -4.64 -22.99
CA PHE A 173 -23.82 -3.56 -23.07
C PHE A 173 -23.85 -2.53 -21.92
N ALA A 174 -22.88 -2.52 -21.00
CA ALA A 174 -22.73 -1.46 -19.97
C ALA A 174 -21.25 -1.21 -19.63
N PRO A 175 -20.91 -0.06 -19.01
CA PRO A 175 -19.59 0.14 -18.41
C PRO A 175 -19.47 -0.77 -17.19
N GLY A 176 -18.43 -1.62 -17.15
CA GLY A 176 -18.13 -2.40 -15.95
C GLY A 176 -17.59 -1.52 -14.83
N ALA A 177 -17.48 -2.10 -13.63
CA ALA A 177 -16.98 -1.41 -12.46
C ALA A 177 -15.60 -0.75 -12.73
N PRO A 178 -15.38 0.52 -12.34
CA PRO A 178 -14.09 1.16 -12.56
C PRO A 178 -13.02 0.56 -11.64
N ALA A 179 -11.84 0.25 -12.19
CA ALA A 179 -10.65 0.02 -11.37
C ALA A 179 -10.27 1.31 -10.63
N GLY A 180 -9.77 1.19 -9.40
CA GLY A 180 -9.31 2.34 -8.63
C GLY A 180 -8.09 3.02 -9.29
N PRO A 181 -7.76 4.26 -8.93
CA PRO A 181 -6.56 4.92 -9.44
C PRO A 181 -5.28 4.26 -8.92
N VAL A 182 -4.19 4.37 -9.70
CA VAL A 182 -2.81 4.12 -9.23
C VAL A 182 -2.48 5.09 -8.09
N TYR A 183 -1.76 4.62 -7.07
CA TYR A 183 -1.34 5.44 -5.93
C TYR A 183 0.03 5.00 -5.41
N GLY A 184 0.46 5.62 -4.30
CA GLY A 184 1.79 5.40 -3.73
C GLY A 184 2.90 6.03 -4.58
N SER A 185 4.12 6.00 -4.05
CA SER A 185 5.31 6.49 -4.74
C SER A 185 6.30 5.38 -5.01
N ALA A 186 7.09 5.54 -6.07
CA ALA A 186 8.27 4.71 -6.30
C ALA A 186 9.27 4.75 -5.13
N THR A 187 9.31 5.83 -4.33
CA THR A 187 10.17 5.92 -3.14
C THR A 187 9.70 5.07 -1.95
N LEU A 188 8.46 4.54 -1.98
CA LEU A 188 7.89 3.72 -0.90
C LEU A 188 8.06 4.31 0.50
N LEU A 189 7.76 5.58 0.54
CA LEU A 189 7.78 6.45 1.69
C LEU A 189 6.50 7.27 1.58
N PRO A 190 5.68 7.50 2.62
CA PRO A 190 5.45 6.45 3.61
C PRO A 190 5.23 5.11 2.93
N LEU A 191 5.58 4.04 3.63
CA LEU A 191 5.38 2.69 3.16
C LEU A 191 3.87 2.38 3.21
N ILE A 192 3.29 1.93 2.10
CA ILE A 192 1.84 1.69 1.95
C ILE A 192 1.66 0.39 1.16
N GLY A 193 0.69 -0.45 1.54
CA GLY A 193 0.37 -1.70 0.84
C GLY A 193 -0.55 -1.50 -0.35
N GLY A 194 -0.93 -2.63 -0.94
CA GLY A 194 -1.86 -2.74 -2.05
C GLY A 194 -3.33 -2.54 -1.63
N SER A 195 -4.22 -2.42 -2.61
CA SER A 195 -5.66 -2.26 -2.41
C SER A 195 -6.40 -3.53 -2.82
N GLY A 196 -7.54 -3.80 -2.18
CA GLY A 196 -8.39 -4.94 -2.54
C GLY A 196 -9.14 -4.73 -3.86
N GLY A 197 -9.51 -5.82 -4.51
CA GLY A 197 -10.44 -5.79 -5.65
C GLY A 197 -11.90 -5.71 -5.19
N GLY A 198 -12.81 -5.34 -6.08
CA GLY A 198 -14.26 -5.30 -5.80
C GLY A 198 -14.90 -6.68 -5.81
N GLY A 199 -16.05 -6.83 -5.16
CA GLY A 199 -16.88 -8.03 -5.25
C GLY A 199 -17.78 -8.02 -6.49
N GLY A 200 -18.27 -9.18 -6.91
CA GLY A 200 -19.24 -9.33 -8.00
C GLY A 200 -20.66 -8.98 -7.56
N ALA A 201 -21.46 -8.48 -8.50
CA ALA A 201 -22.92 -8.30 -8.33
C ALA A 201 -23.65 -9.65 -8.33
N THR A 202 -24.88 -9.69 -7.85
CA THR A 202 -25.76 -10.86 -8.00
C THR A 202 -27.21 -10.50 -7.70
N HIS A 203 -28.13 -11.43 -7.97
CA HIS A 203 -29.56 -11.36 -7.65
C HIS A 203 -29.92 -12.17 -6.39
N PHE A 204 -31.11 -11.92 -5.83
CA PHE A 204 -31.58 -12.58 -4.61
C PHE A 204 -31.57 -14.11 -4.73
N GLY A 205 -31.11 -14.78 -3.66
CA GLY A 205 -30.92 -16.22 -3.64
C GLY A 205 -29.52 -16.69 -4.05
N PHE A 206 -28.60 -15.77 -4.32
CA PHE A 206 -27.19 -16.04 -4.61
C PHE A 206 -26.25 -15.13 -3.80
N THR A 207 -24.97 -15.47 -3.80
CA THR A 207 -23.89 -14.61 -3.30
C THR A 207 -22.81 -14.47 -4.36
N GLY A 208 -22.47 -13.23 -4.72
CA GLY A 208 -21.41 -12.88 -5.66
C GLY A 208 -20.02 -13.29 -5.20
N GLY A 209 -19.08 -13.39 -6.14
CA GLY A 209 -17.68 -13.64 -5.79
C GLY A 209 -17.05 -12.47 -5.02
N GLY A 210 -16.37 -12.75 -3.92
CA GLY A 210 -15.64 -11.73 -3.16
C GLY A 210 -14.36 -11.28 -3.87
N GLY A 211 -14.01 -10.01 -3.73
CA GLY A 211 -12.75 -9.46 -4.23
C GLY A 211 -11.53 -9.99 -3.47
N GLY A 212 -10.38 -10.08 -4.13
CA GLY A 212 -9.12 -10.47 -3.48
C GLY A 212 -8.52 -9.34 -2.64
N GLY A 213 -7.86 -9.68 -1.53
CA GLY A 213 -7.16 -8.71 -0.69
C GLY A 213 -5.88 -8.16 -1.33
N GLY A 214 -5.57 -6.90 -1.07
CA GLY A 214 -4.33 -6.26 -1.51
C GLY A 214 -3.10 -6.80 -0.78
N GLY A 215 -1.96 -6.88 -1.48
CA GLY A 215 -0.69 -7.29 -0.89
C GLY A 215 -0.22 -6.32 0.19
N GLY A 216 0.46 -6.82 1.22
CA GLY A 216 0.97 -6.00 2.30
C GLY A 216 2.19 -5.15 1.92
N ALA A 217 2.72 -4.42 2.88
CA ALA A 217 3.91 -3.60 2.68
C ALA A 217 5.01 -3.94 3.68
N LEU A 218 6.24 -4.02 3.18
CA LEU A 218 7.42 -4.44 3.92
C LEU A 218 8.58 -3.47 3.71
N LEU A 219 9.13 -2.95 4.81
CA LEU A 219 10.43 -2.27 4.86
C LEU A 219 11.42 -3.14 5.63
N ILE A 220 12.60 -3.34 5.06
CA ILE A 220 13.76 -3.89 5.77
C ILE A 220 14.88 -2.86 5.69
N ALA A 221 15.32 -2.34 6.83
CA ALA A 221 16.42 -1.38 6.91
C ALA A 221 17.53 -1.91 7.82
N SER A 222 18.76 -1.96 7.30
CA SER A 222 19.95 -2.47 8.00
C SER A 222 21.04 -1.43 8.07
N SER A 223 21.54 -1.11 9.27
CA SER A 223 22.76 -0.30 9.44
C SER A 223 24.02 -1.07 9.01
N GLY A 224 23.93 -2.40 8.91
CA GLY A 224 24.99 -3.28 8.43
C GLY A 224 24.76 -3.74 6.99
N ALA A 225 25.14 -4.98 6.71
CA ALA A 225 24.92 -5.61 5.42
C ALA A 225 23.52 -6.24 5.30
N LEU A 226 23.03 -6.38 4.06
CA LEU A 226 21.76 -7.06 3.76
C LEU A 226 22.01 -8.14 2.69
N THR A 227 22.13 -9.39 3.13
CA THR A 227 22.28 -10.54 2.22
C THR A 227 20.91 -11.12 1.91
N PHE A 228 20.60 -11.30 0.63
CA PHE A 228 19.29 -11.74 0.17
C PHE A 228 19.40 -12.85 -0.88
N THR A 229 18.87 -14.03 -0.55
CA THR A 229 18.78 -15.19 -1.45
C THR A 229 17.41 -15.88 -1.40
N GLY A 230 16.53 -15.44 -0.49
CA GLY A 230 15.22 -16.02 -0.27
C GLY A 230 14.08 -15.36 -1.06
N HIS A 231 12.89 -15.33 -0.47
CA HIS A 231 11.67 -14.83 -1.10
C HIS A 231 10.96 -13.77 -0.25
N LEU A 232 10.59 -12.64 -0.86
CA LEU A 232 9.67 -11.67 -0.26
C LEU A 232 8.36 -11.70 -1.04
N LEU A 233 7.28 -12.04 -0.35
CA LEU A 233 5.95 -12.14 -0.93
C LEU A 233 5.08 -11.00 -0.37
N ALA A 234 4.73 -10.06 -1.26
CA ALA A 234 3.80 -8.98 -1.00
C ALA A 234 2.77 -8.93 -2.14
N ALA A 235 2.30 -10.11 -2.56
CA ALA A 235 1.39 -10.24 -3.69
C ALA A 235 -0.06 -9.93 -3.28
N GLY A 236 -0.82 -9.37 -4.22
CA GLY A 236 -2.28 -9.32 -4.11
C GLY A 236 -2.88 -10.70 -4.29
N ALA A 237 -4.03 -10.93 -3.67
CA ALA A 237 -4.71 -12.21 -3.74
C ALA A 237 -5.69 -12.29 -4.91
N GLY A 238 -5.90 -13.52 -5.40
CA GLY A 238 -6.96 -13.80 -6.36
C GLY A 238 -8.35 -13.55 -5.79
N ALA A 239 -9.28 -13.22 -6.67
CA ALA A 239 -10.68 -13.08 -6.31
C ALA A 239 -11.42 -14.42 -6.27
N GLY A 240 -12.63 -14.40 -5.69
CA GLY A 240 -13.59 -15.48 -5.80
C GLY A 240 -14.06 -15.68 -7.24
N ALA A 241 -14.06 -16.94 -7.69
CA ALA A 241 -14.59 -17.31 -8.99
C ALA A 241 -16.11 -17.13 -9.08
N ALA A 242 -16.62 -16.94 -10.30
CA ALA A 242 -18.04 -16.98 -10.61
C ALA A 242 -18.65 -18.37 -10.35
N SER A 243 -19.98 -18.43 -10.30
CA SER A 243 -20.74 -19.69 -10.23
C SER A 243 -21.98 -19.63 -11.14
N GLY A 244 -22.51 -20.79 -11.54
CA GLY A 244 -23.63 -20.89 -12.48
C GLY A 244 -23.20 -21.26 -13.91
N GLY A 245 -24.17 -21.69 -14.74
CA GLY A 245 -23.93 -22.09 -16.13
C GLY A 245 -23.95 -20.88 -17.08
N CYS A 246 -23.09 -20.90 -18.10
CA CYS A 246 -22.92 -19.80 -19.07
C CYS A 246 -24.15 -19.47 -19.93
N ALA A 247 -25.26 -20.21 -19.78
CA ALA A 247 -26.39 -20.21 -20.71
C ALA A 247 -27.60 -19.38 -20.24
N ASP A 248 -27.63 -18.93 -18.99
CA ASP A 248 -28.81 -18.31 -18.38
C ASP A 248 -28.46 -16.96 -17.72
N ILE A 249 -29.46 -16.09 -17.55
CA ILE A 249 -29.36 -14.80 -16.83
C ILE A 249 -28.99 -14.94 -15.33
N ASN A 250 -28.83 -16.17 -14.85
CA ASN A 250 -28.51 -16.51 -13.46
C ASN A 250 -27.01 -16.74 -13.24
N GLU A 251 -26.14 -16.27 -14.15
CA GLU A 251 -24.68 -16.28 -13.93
C GLU A 251 -24.35 -15.37 -12.74
N VAL A 252 -23.63 -15.90 -11.76
CA VAL A 252 -23.16 -15.13 -10.62
C VAL A 252 -21.70 -14.75 -10.85
N PRO A 253 -21.39 -13.48 -11.15
CA PRO A 253 -20.06 -13.06 -11.54
C PRO A 253 -19.02 -13.15 -10.42
N GLY A 254 -17.76 -13.23 -10.84
CA GLY A 254 -16.60 -13.27 -9.94
C GLY A 254 -16.19 -11.90 -9.41
N GLY A 255 -15.37 -11.91 -8.36
CA GLY A 255 -14.74 -10.69 -7.84
C GLY A 255 -13.52 -10.25 -8.65
N GLY A 256 -13.02 -9.05 -8.36
CA GLY A 256 -11.75 -8.53 -8.87
C GLY A 256 -10.57 -8.90 -7.97
N GLY A 257 -9.39 -9.10 -8.57
CA GLY A 257 -8.16 -9.42 -7.86
C GLY A 257 -7.61 -8.22 -7.07
N GLY A 258 -6.98 -8.48 -5.92
CA GLY A 258 -6.30 -7.44 -5.14
C GLY A 258 -4.99 -7.01 -5.81
N SER A 259 -4.58 -5.75 -5.64
CA SER A 259 -3.30 -5.29 -6.19
C SER A 259 -2.11 -5.89 -5.42
N GLY A 260 -0.95 -5.92 -6.07
CA GLY A 260 0.32 -6.15 -5.39
C GLY A 260 0.62 -5.07 -4.34
N GLY A 261 1.53 -5.39 -3.43
CA GLY A 261 1.95 -4.57 -2.30
C GLY A 261 3.29 -3.87 -2.51
N ALA A 262 3.96 -3.52 -1.41
CA ALA A 262 5.20 -2.74 -1.45
C ALA A 262 6.37 -3.45 -0.76
N VAL A 263 7.54 -3.41 -1.37
CA VAL A 263 8.79 -3.88 -0.75
C VAL A 263 9.87 -2.81 -0.87
N ARG A 264 10.37 -2.32 0.27
CA ARG A 264 11.48 -1.37 0.36
C ARG A 264 12.64 -1.98 1.12
N LEU A 265 13.82 -2.03 0.51
CA LEU A 265 15.05 -2.51 1.12
C LEU A 265 16.04 -1.34 1.24
N ILE A 266 16.62 -1.16 2.42
CA ILE A 266 17.64 -0.13 2.68
C ILE A 266 18.82 -0.78 3.39
N ALA A 267 20.01 -0.64 2.82
CA ALA A 267 21.21 -1.21 3.42
C ALA A 267 22.41 -0.26 3.28
N ALA A 268 23.28 -0.24 4.30
CA ALA A 268 24.56 0.45 4.20
C ALA A 268 25.45 -0.21 3.12
N VAL A 269 25.73 -1.51 3.20
CA VAL A 269 26.68 -2.15 2.25
C VAL A 269 26.25 -3.59 1.90
N ARG A 270 26.44 -3.98 0.63
CA ARG A 270 26.33 -5.35 0.09
C ARG A 270 24.92 -5.97 0.14
N LEU A 271 24.27 -5.98 -1.03
CA LEU A 271 23.45 -7.11 -1.51
C LEU A 271 24.34 -7.98 -2.39
N ILE A 272 24.71 -9.17 -1.92
CA ILE A 272 25.47 -10.14 -2.73
C ILE A 272 24.52 -11.27 -3.06
N ALA A 273 24.18 -11.42 -4.33
CA ALA A 273 23.75 -12.72 -4.81
C ALA A 273 25.02 -13.44 -5.26
N ALA A 274 25.40 -14.53 -4.60
CA ALA A 274 26.48 -15.35 -5.09
C ALA A 274 25.98 -16.11 -6.32
N THR A 275 26.44 -15.72 -7.51
CA THR A 275 26.17 -16.46 -8.74
C THR A 275 26.85 -17.83 -8.67
N ILE A 276 26.04 -18.89 -8.56
CA ILE A 276 26.33 -20.18 -9.19
C ILE A 276 25.01 -20.61 -9.82
N SER A 277 25.05 -21.04 -11.08
CA SER A 277 23.90 -21.41 -11.91
C SER A 277 22.84 -22.23 -11.14
N GLY A 278 21.75 -21.58 -10.73
CA GLY A 278 20.63 -22.16 -9.99
C GLY A 278 20.14 -21.29 -8.82
N ALA A 279 19.05 -20.55 -9.04
CA ALA A 279 18.19 -19.82 -8.08
C ALA A 279 18.79 -18.62 -7.31
N GLY A 280 18.76 -17.42 -7.90
CA GLY A 280 18.75 -16.17 -7.12
C GLY A 280 17.42 -15.98 -6.37
N GLY A 281 17.40 -15.14 -5.33
CA GLY A 281 16.18 -14.83 -4.58
C GLY A 281 15.13 -14.05 -5.40
N SER A 282 13.89 -13.97 -4.90
CA SER A 282 12.80 -13.26 -5.60
C SER A 282 11.99 -12.30 -4.72
N ILE A 283 11.49 -11.23 -5.34
CA ILE A 283 10.56 -10.29 -4.73
C ILE A 283 9.28 -10.25 -5.58
N ASN A 284 8.19 -10.75 -5.00
CA ASN A 284 6.90 -10.85 -5.66
C ASN A 284 5.93 -9.79 -5.13
N VAL A 285 5.61 -8.82 -5.98
CA VAL A 285 4.58 -7.79 -5.78
C VAL A 285 3.51 -7.87 -6.86
N ALA A 286 3.22 -9.06 -7.39
CA ALA A 286 2.21 -9.24 -8.43
C ALA A 286 0.80 -8.87 -7.96
N GLY A 287 0.00 -8.35 -8.88
CA GLY A 287 -1.45 -8.29 -8.73
C GLY A 287 -2.10 -9.68 -8.70
N GLY A 288 -3.22 -9.77 -8.00
CA GLY A 288 -4.05 -10.95 -7.89
C GLY A 288 -4.85 -11.21 -9.15
N ARG A 289 -5.15 -12.48 -9.41
CA ARG A 289 -5.94 -12.90 -10.58
C ARG A 289 -7.41 -12.48 -10.43
N ALA A 290 -8.02 -12.16 -11.56
CA ALA A 290 -9.47 -12.00 -11.68
C ALA A 290 -10.22 -13.29 -11.31
N GLY A 291 -11.44 -13.15 -10.77
CA GLY A 291 -12.39 -14.24 -10.71
C GLY A 291 -12.84 -14.64 -12.12
N SER A 292 -12.70 -15.92 -12.47
CA SER A 292 -13.15 -16.45 -13.76
C SER A 292 -14.67 -16.43 -13.85
N GLY A 293 -15.23 -16.03 -15.00
CA GLY A 293 -16.67 -16.07 -15.33
C GLY A 293 -16.88 -16.48 -16.79
N CYS A 294 -18.11 -16.86 -17.14
CA CYS A 294 -18.47 -17.30 -18.49
C CYS A 294 -18.69 -16.09 -19.42
N ASN A 295 -19.55 -15.16 -19.01
CA ASN A 295 -19.86 -13.95 -19.77
C ASN A 295 -19.25 -12.71 -19.13
N VAL A 296 -19.02 -12.73 -17.81
CA VAL A 296 -18.65 -11.57 -16.99
C VAL A 296 -17.65 -11.98 -15.90
N GLY A 297 -16.37 -11.97 -16.26
CA GLY A 297 -15.27 -12.16 -15.32
C GLY A 297 -14.97 -10.90 -14.52
N GLY A 298 -14.30 -11.06 -13.38
CA GLY A 298 -13.75 -9.93 -12.64
C GLY A 298 -12.52 -9.32 -13.32
N GLY A 299 -12.05 -8.20 -12.77
CA GLY A 299 -10.80 -7.56 -13.19
C GLY A 299 -9.58 -8.08 -12.43
N ALA A 300 -8.43 -8.25 -13.10
CA ALA A 300 -7.17 -8.58 -12.43
C ALA A 300 -6.61 -7.37 -11.68
N GLY A 301 -5.95 -7.61 -10.54
CA GLY A 301 -5.28 -6.56 -9.77
C GLY A 301 -4.02 -6.04 -10.48
N GLY A 302 -3.70 -4.78 -10.26
CA GLY A 302 -2.45 -4.18 -10.72
C GLY A 302 -1.27 -4.61 -9.86
N ASP A 303 -0.08 -4.66 -10.46
CA ASP A 303 1.15 -4.95 -9.72
C ASP A 303 1.54 -3.82 -8.75
N GLY A 304 2.35 -4.18 -7.76
CA GLY A 304 2.84 -3.29 -6.73
C GLY A 304 4.16 -2.60 -7.05
N ARG A 305 4.93 -2.26 -6.01
CA ARG A 305 6.15 -1.46 -6.15
C ARG A 305 7.32 -2.06 -5.37
N VAL A 306 8.52 -1.92 -5.92
CA VAL A 306 9.77 -2.31 -5.25
C VAL A 306 10.75 -1.13 -5.26
N ARG A 307 11.42 -0.92 -4.12
CA ARG A 307 12.47 0.07 -3.93
C ARG A 307 13.69 -0.59 -3.29
N VAL A 308 14.86 -0.38 -3.88
CA VAL A 308 16.13 -0.84 -3.32
C VAL A 308 17.06 0.34 -3.15
N GLU A 309 17.58 0.51 -1.92
CA GLU A 309 18.48 1.58 -1.55
C GLU A 309 19.77 1.01 -0.96
N ALA A 310 20.90 1.21 -1.66
CA ALA A 310 22.19 0.68 -1.25
C ALA A 310 23.34 1.58 -1.76
N PHE A 311 24.46 1.63 -1.04
CA PHE A 311 25.66 2.30 -1.55
C PHE A 311 26.33 1.49 -2.69
N THR A 312 26.18 0.16 -2.66
CA THR A 312 26.59 -0.76 -3.72
C THR A 312 25.60 -1.91 -3.82
N ASP A 313 25.08 -2.18 -5.02
CA ASP A 313 24.20 -3.31 -5.33
C ASP A 313 24.90 -4.26 -6.31
N THR A 314 25.06 -5.52 -5.91
CA THR A 314 25.63 -6.61 -6.73
C THR A 314 24.68 -7.79 -6.82
N SER A 315 23.39 -7.55 -6.58
CA SER A 315 22.39 -8.59 -6.50
C SER A 315 21.92 -9.06 -7.87
N THR A 316 21.43 -10.29 -7.92
CA THR A 316 20.76 -10.89 -9.08
C THR A 316 19.34 -11.32 -8.66
N ILE A 317 18.62 -10.40 -8.03
CA ILE A 317 17.25 -10.64 -7.55
C ILE A 317 16.30 -10.67 -8.75
N THR A 318 15.38 -11.63 -8.73
CA THR A 318 14.26 -11.64 -9.67
C THR A 318 13.10 -10.83 -9.11
N TYR A 319 12.64 -9.83 -9.85
CA TYR A 319 11.51 -9.00 -9.46
C TYR A 319 10.32 -9.25 -10.38
N THR A 320 9.11 -9.30 -9.83
CA THR A 320 7.89 -9.24 -10.66
C THR A 320 7.81 -7.92 -11.42
N VAL A 321 8.20 -6.81 -10.77
CA VAL A 321 8.24 -5.46 -11.35
C VAL A 321 9.62 -4.86 -11.13
N ALA A 322 10.17 -4.17 -12.13
CA ALA A 322 11.47 -3.51 -12.00
C ALA A 322 11.52 -2.57 -10.79
N PRO A 323 12.55 -2.67 -9.93
CA PRO A 323 12.66 -1.81 -8.76
C PRO A 323 13.07 -0.39 -9.16
N SER A 324 12.67 0.59 -8.35
CA SER A 324 13.38 1.87 -8.34
C SER A 324 14.63 1.76 -7.46
N LEU A 325 15.73 2.38 -7.90
CA LEU A 325 17.04 2.29 -7.25
C LEU A 325 17.50 3.68 -6.80
N ASP A 326 18.15 3.75 -5.64
CA ASP A 326 18.75 5.00 -5.12
C ASP A 326 19.78 4.71 -4.03
N ARG A 327 20.38 5.76 -3.47
CA ARG A 327 21.20 5.67 -2.26
C ARG A 327 20.33 5.54 -0.99
N PRO A 328 20.87 4.98 0.09
CA PRO A 328 20.21 4.91 1.40
C PRO A 328 19.67 6.27 1.84
N SER A 329 18.38 6.30 2.14
CA SER A 329 17.66 7.44 2.70
C SER A 329 16.92 7.05 3.98
N THR A 330 16.22 7.99 4.62
CA THR A 330 15.57 7.71 5.91
C THR A 330 14.60 6.53 5.82
N ALA A 331 14.68 5.62 6.79
CA ALA A 331 13.83 4.44 6.88
C ALA A 331 12.36 4.81 7.13
N ILE A 332 12.10 5.71 8.08
CA ILE A 332 10.76 6.15 8.51
C ILE A 332 10.68 7.67 8.50
N LEU A 333 9.53 8.27 8.15
CA LEU A 333 9.32 9.72 8.32
C LEU A 333 9.32 10.13 9.79
N PRO A 334 10.18 11.07 10.22
CA PRO A 334 9.87 11.87 11.41
C PRO A 334 8.74 12.87 11.10
N ASN A 335 7.75 12.99 12.00
CA ASN A 335 6.62 13.94 11.91
C ASN A 335 5.77 13.83 10.64
N ALA A 336 5.43 12.61 10.20
CA ALA A 336 4.49 12.43 9.10
C ALA A 336 3.16 13.16 9.39
N PRO A 337 2.60 13.89 8.41
CA PRO A 337 1.22 14.36 8.47
C PRO A 337 0.27 13.23 8.83
N SER A 338 -0.63 13.48 9.77
CA SER A 338 -1.64 12.53 10.21
C SER A 338 -3.04 13.10 10.13
N LEU A 339 -4.00 12.23 9.87
CA LEU A 339 -5.43 12.43 9.85
C LEU A 339 -6.08 11.18 10.48
N SER A 340 -7.08 11.37 11.34
CA SER A 340 -7.84 10.29 11.97
C SER A 340 -9.30 10.71 12.13
N ILE A 341 -10.20 9.72 12.16
CA ILE A 341 -11.60 9.94 12.53
C ILE A 341 -11.68 9.94 14.05
N ALA A 342 -12.17 11.04 14.63
CA ALA A 342 -12.29 11.20 16.07
C ALA A 342 -13.66 10.78 16.60
N SER A 343 -14.74 11.04 15.85
CA SER A 343 -16.09 10.58 16.21
C SER A 343 -17.04 10.53 15.02
N VAL A 344 -18.08 9.71 15.15
CA VAL A 344 -19.21 9.62 14.22
C VAL A 344 -20.50 9.78 15.02
N ALA A 345 -21.35 10.74 14.64
CA ALA A 345 -22.58 11.12 15.35
C ALA A 345 -22.37 11.41 16.85
N GLY A 346 -21.19 11.94 17.22
CA GLY A 346 -20.83 12.22 18.62
C GLY A 346 -20.32 11.02 19.41
N ILE A 347 -20.32 9.80 18.84
CA ILE A 347 -19.68 8.63 19.45
C ILE A 347 -18.20 8.61 19.08
N ALA A 348 -17.33 8.58 20.08
CA ALA A 348 -15.88 8.54 19.88
C ALA A 348 -15.47 7.29 19.11
N ALA A 349 -14.65 7.48 18.06
CA ALA A 349 -14.01 6.37 17.38
C ALA A 349 -12.85 5.83 18.24
N PRO A 350 -12.57 4.52 18.20
CA PRO A 350 -11.39 3.97 18.87
C PRO A 350 -10.11 4.57 18.28
N GLY A 351 -9.02 4.62 19.07
CA GLY A 351 -7.74 5.18 18.62
C GLY A 351 -7.09 4.45 17.43
N SER A 352 -7.60 3.27 17.09
CA SER A 352 -7.21 2.50 15.89
C SER A 352 -8.45 1.83 15.30
N PRO A 353 -9.25 2.56 14.49
CA PRO A 353 -10.42 2.01 13.83
C PRO A 353 -10.02 0.90 12.85
N THR A 354 -10.71 -0.23 12.93
CA THR A 354 -10.47 -1.42 12.12
C THR A 354 -10.99 -1.26 10.69
N GLY A 355 -12.05 -0.47 10.48
CA GLY A 355 -12.68 -0.27 9.18
C GLY A 355 -13.31 -1.56 8.62
N SER A 356 -13.90 -2.36 9.50
CA SER A 356 -14.54 -3.65 9.17
C SER A 356 -16.04 -3.52 8.99
N TYR A 357 -16.60 -4.30 8.05
CA TYR A 357 -18.05 -4.42 7.88
C TYR A 357 -18.71 -5.43 8.84
N SER A 358 -17.94 -6.34 9.45
CA SER A 358 -18.48 -7.38 10.35
C SER A 358 -18.34 -7.05 11.82
N THR A 359 -17.36 -6.21 12.16
CA THR A 359 -17.07 -5.81 13.54
C THR A 359 -17.05 -4.28 13.61
N PRO A 360 -18.16 -3.64 14.04
CA PRO A 360 -18.26 -2.19 14.00
C PRO A 360 -17.31 -1.54 15.02
N ASP A 361 -16.53 -0.57 14.57
CA ASP A 361 -15.73 0.30 15.44
C ASP A 361 -16.60 1.27 16.25
N VAL A 362 -17.73 1.68 15.66
CA VAL A 362 -18.72 2.60 16.22
C VAL A 362 -20.10 2.06 15.91
N THR A 363 -20.98 1.96 16.91
CA THR A 363 -22.39 1.60 16.73
C THR A 363 -23.27 2.82 16.93
N LEU A 364 -24.07 3.15 15.92
CA LEU A 364 -25.00 4.28 15.98
C LEU A 364 -26.35 3.87 16.60
N PRO A 365 -26.99 4.71 17.42
CA PRO A 365 -28.35 4.47 17.91
C PRO A 365 -29.35 4.28 16.75
N ALA A 366 -30.34 3.41 16.92
CA ALA A 366 -31.30 3.00 15.88
C ALA A 366 -32.15 4.17 15.31
N ASN A 367 -32.28 5.28 16.03
CA ASN A 367 -33.00 6.49 15.64
C ASN A 367 -32.07 7.62 15.17
N THR A 368 -30.81 7.33 14.90
CA THR A 368 -29.86 8.33 14.38
C THR A 368 -30.33 8.77 13.00
N ALA A 369 -30.64 10.06 12.86
CA ALA A 369 -30.98 10.64 11.57
C ALA A 369 -29.72 10.85 10.73
N SER A 370 -29.77 10.47 9.45
CA SER A 370 -28.73 10.76 8.45
C SER A 370 -29.12 12.02 7.67
N PRO A 371 -28.20 12.97 7.39
CA PRO A 371 -26.74 12.91 7.58
C PRO A 371 -26.25 13.11 9.02
N VAL A 372 -25.11 12.50 9.37
CA VAL A 372 -24.49 12.59 10.70
C VAL A 372 -23.18 13.40 10.69
N ALA A 373 -22.85 14.02 11.82
CA ALA A 373 -21.57 14.70 11.98
C ALA A 373 -20.43 13.68 12.12
N VAL A 374 -19.42 13.77 11.25
CA VAL A 374 -18.16 13.05 11.38
C VAL A 374 -17.07 14.06 11.71
N VAL A 375 -16.39 13.85 12.84
CA VAL A 375 -15.28 14.70 13.30
C VAL A 375 -13.97 14.02 12.97
N VAL A 376 -13.04 14.77 12.38
CA VAL A 376 -11.67 14.34 12.10
C VAL A 376 -10.67 15.18 12.86
N THR A 377 -9.56 14.58 13.25
CA THR A 377 -8.39 15.26 13.84
C THR A 377 -7.18 15.05 12.96
N ALA A 378 -6.30 16.04 12.89
CA ALA A 378 -5.09 16.00 12.10
C ALA A 378 -3.90 16.58 12.87
N ALA A 379 -2.70 16.03 12.62
CA ALA A 379 -1.44 16.58 13.11
C ALA A 379 -0.46 16.79 11.95
N ASN A 380 0.36 17.83 12.02
CA ASN A 380 1.27 18.24 10.94
C ASN A 380 0.53 18.50 9.61
N VAL A 381 -0.72 19.00 9.68
CA VAL A 381 -1.54 19.44 8.56
C VAL A 381 -1.92 20.91 8.78
N PRO A 382 -1.72 21.82 7.80
CA PRO A 382 -2.07 23.23 7.94
C PRO A 382 -3.55 23.46 8.25
N PRO A 383 -3.90 24.31 9.24
CA PRO A 383 -5.26 24.83 9.37
C PRO A 383 -5.71 25.53 8.08
N GLY A 384 -7.01 25.48 7.77
CA GLY A 384 -7.56 25.96 6.49
C GLY A 384 -7.59 24.89 5.39
N THR A 385 -7.02 23.70 5.63
CA THR A 385 -7.06 22.58 4.70
C THR A 385 -8.45 21.96 4.62
N LEU A 386 -8.97 21.75 3.40
CA LEU A 386 -10.22 21.03 3.16
C LEU A 386 -10.00 19.52 3.29
N VAL A 387 -10.86 18.86 4.06
CA VAL A 387 -10.92 17.41 4.25
C VAL A 387 -12.21 16.89 3.64
N THR A 388 -12.11 15.91 2.75
CA THR A 388 -13.24 15.15 2.23
C THR A 388 -13.41 13.87 3.03
N ILE A 389 -14.59 13.64 3.57
CA ILE A 389 -14.98 12.44 4.33
C ILE A 389 -15.89 11.61 3.44
N THR A 390 -15.62 10.31 3.34
CA THR A 390 -16.35 9.34 2.52
C THR A 390 -16.93 8.23 3.40
N ALA A 391 -18.17 7.84 3.18
CA ALA A 391 -18.78 6.66 3.77
C ALA A 391 -19.10 5.64 2.67
N SER A 392 -18.64 4.39 2.85
CA SER A 392 -18.90 3.28 1.93
C SER A 392 -19.78 2.26 2.67
N GLY A 393 -20.99 2.03 2.17
CA GLY A 393 -21.89 1.00 2.72
C GLY A 393 -21.35 -0.40 2.49
N LEU A 394 -21.79 -1.36 3.31
CA LEU A 394 -21.58 -2.80 3.07
C LEU A 394 -22.11 -3.18 1.68
N ALA A 395 -23.22 -2.56 1.29
CA ALA A 395 -23.84 -2.64 -0.01
C ALA A 395 -23.95 -1.23 -0.65
N GLY A 396 -23.87 -1.16 -1.97
CA GLY A 396 -24.24 0.02 -2.76
C GLY A 396 -23.14 1.08 -2.89
N GLY A 397 -23.56 2.33 -3.08
CA GLY A 397 -22.68 3.45 -3.44
C GLY A 397 -21.94 4.11 -2.28
N ARG A 398 -21.07 5.09 -2.61
CA ARG A 398 -20.32 5.90 -1.62
C ARG A 398 -20.96 7.28 -1.45
N ALA A 399 -21.08 7.75 -0.21
CA ALA A 399 -21.45 9.13 0.10
C ALA A 399 -20.21 9.95 0.50
N SER A 400 -20.21 11.26 0.26
CA SER A 400 -19.11 12.13 0.68
C SER A 400 -19.55 13.53 1.10
N ALA A 401 -18.81 14.14 2.03
CA ALA A 401 -18.94 15.53 2.42
C ALA A 401 -17.55 16.12 2.71
N SER A 402 -17.43 17.44 2.79
CA SER A 402 -16.14 18.08 3.10
C SER A 402 -16.24 19.11 4.23
N ALA A 403 -15.16 19.27 4.98
CA ALA A 403 -15.03 20.27 6.04
C ALA A 403 -13.59 20.79 6.14
N THR A 404 -13.43 22.00 6.64
CA THR A 404 -12.13 22.67 6.73
C THR A 404 -11.51 22.52 8.12
N LEU A 405 -10.23 22.14 8.17
CA LEU A 405 -9.47 22.03 9.42
C LEU A 405 -9.31 23.39 10.10
N SER A 406 -9.58 23.43 11.40
CA SER A 406 -9.39 24.59 12.27
C SER A 406 -8.50 24.22 13.46
N GLY A 407 -7.80 25.19 14.05
CA GLY A 407 -6.85 24.97 15.14
C GLY A 407 -5.41 25.31 14.77
N SER A 408 -4.46 24.44 15.12
CA SER A 408 -3.03 24.66 14.93
C SER A 408 -2.40 23.63 13.97
N PHE A 409 -1.17 23.87 13.51
CA PHE A 409 -0.45 22.90 12.67
C PHE A 409 -0.16 21.58 13.42
N ALA A 410 0.13 21.64 14.72
CA ALA A 410 0.43 20.46 15.53
C ALA A 410 -0.83 19.64 15.86
N ALA A 411 -1.99 20.31 15.94
CA ALA A 411 -3.29 19.68 16.19
C ALA A 411 -4.40 20.56 15.62
N SER A 412 -5.16 20.02 14.66
CA SER A 412 -6.34 20.63 14.06
C SER A 412 -7.50 19.64 13.96
N SER A 413 -8.72 20.15 13.80
CA SER A 413 -9.91 19.33 13.63
C SER A 413 -10.93 19.95 12.67
N ALA A 414 -11.76 19.09 12.07
CA ALA A 414 -12.86 19.49 11.18
C ALA A 414 -14.07 18.59 11.44
N SER A 415 -15.27 19.09 11.14
CA SER A 415 -16.51 18.31 11.21
C SER A 415 -17.34 18.50 9.95
N ALA A 416 -17.70 17.40 9.29
CA ALA A 416 -18.57 17.40 8.12
C ALA A 416 -19.85 16.60 8.39
N SER A 417 -20.96 17.00 7.78
CA SER A 417 -22.22 16.25 7.82
C SER A 417 -22.27 15.26 6.65
N VAL A 418 -22.14 13.97 6.92
CA VAL A 418 -22.01 12.88 5.92
C VAL A 418 -23.25 12.00 5.95
N ALA A 419 -23.81 11.68 4.78
CA ALA A 419 -24.87 10.70 4.66
C ALA A 419 -24.29 9.29 4.85
N ILE A 420 -24.43 8.73 6.06
CA ILE A 420 -24.04 7.34 6.35
C ILE A 420 -25.31 6.49 6.33
N PRO A 421 -25.31 5.32 5.65
CA PRO A 421 -26.37 4.34 5.77
C PRO A 421 -26.61 3.95 7.24
N THR A 422 -27.85 3.97 7.70
CA THR A 422 -28.21 3.67 9.11
C THR A 422 -28.81 2.28 9.28
N ASN A 423 -29.06 1.57 8.19
CA ASN A 423 -29.66 0.24 8.13
C ASN A 423 -28.66 -0.87 7.78
N GLU A 424 -27.38 -0.52 7.58
CA GLU A 424 -26.32 -1.46 7.23
C GLU A 424 -24.96 -0.98 7.79
N PRO A 425 -23.99 -1.88 8.00
CA PRO A 425 -22.62 -1.50 8.33
C PRO A 425 -22.00 -0.63 7.23
N SER A 426 -21.13 0.31 7.61
CA SER A 426 -20.43 1.19 6.67
C SER A 426 -19.00 1.46 7.14
N VAL A 427 -18.08 1.65 6.19
CA VAL A 427 -16.70 2.07 6.45
C VAL A 427 -16.55 3.55 6.13
N VAL A 428 -16.13 4.34 7.13
CA VAL A 428 -15.86 5.77 6.97
C VAL A 428 -14.37 6.00 6.73
N GLY A 429 -14.05 6.87 5.79
CA GLY A 429 -12.71 7.35 5.48
C GLY A 429 -12.67 8.87 5.37
N ALA A 430 -11.49 9.45 5.46
CA ALA A 430 -11.26 10.88 5.26
C ALA A 430 -10.00 11.13 4.45
N THR A 431 -9.93 12.25 3.74
CA THR A 431 -8.79 12.64 2.91
C THR A 431 -8.65 14.15 2.88
N ALA A 432 -7.51 14.68 3.31
CA ALA A 432 -7.15 16.10 3.26
C ALA A 432 -6.19 16.35 2.10
N THR A 433 -6.21 17.51 1.44
CA THR A 433 -5.14 17.91 0.50
C THR A 433 -4.75 19.37 0.70
N PHE A 434 -3.47 19.68 0.92
CA PHE A 434 -2.96 21.01 1.23
C PHE A 434 -1.63 21.35 0.56
N THR A 435 -1.36 22.61 0.30
CA THR A 435 -0.05 23.07 -0.17
C THR A 435 0.96 23.04 0.99
N LEU A 436 2.13 22.47 0.80
CA LEU A 436 3.17 22.47 1.82
C LEU A 436 3.90 23.82 1.80
N ALA A 437 3.59 24.70 2.76
CA ALA A 437 4.39 25.90 2.96
C ALA A 437 5.74 25.46 3.55
N ALA A 438 6.84 25.67 2.84
CA ALA A 438 8.17 25.51 3.41
C ALA A 438 8.28 26.40 4.65
N ARG A 439 8.94 25.92 5.72
CA ARG A 439 9.18 26.73 6.92
C ARG A 439 10.02 28.00 6.64
N ASP A 440 10.53 28.19 5.42
CA ASP A 440 11.37 29.35 5.02
C ASP A 440 11.08 29.88 3.58
N GLY A 441 9.87 29.70 3.03
CA GLY A 441 9.42 30.45 1.83
C GLY A 441 9.97 30.02 0.46
N GLY A 442 10.62 28.86 0.34
CA GLY A 442 11.06 28.28 -0.93
C GLY A 442 10.15 27.14 -1.45
N PRO A 443 10.17 26.83 -2.77
CA PRO A 443 9.48 25.67 -3.33
C PRO A 443 9.97 24.35 -2.73
N VAL A 444 9.04 23.43 -2.43
CA VAL A 444 9.34 22.09 -1.91
C VAL A 444 9.57 21.14 -3.08
N TYR A 445 10.68 20.41 -3.08
CA TYR A 445 10.97 19.41 -4.12
C TYR A 445 10.92 17.99 -3.55
N VAL A 446 10.28 17.07 -4.28
CA VAL A 446 10.27 15.63 -4.00
C VAL A 446 10.71 14.92 -5.27
N GLN A 447 11.75 14.08 -5.18
CA GLN A 447 12.36 13.41 -6.34
C GLN A 447 12.85 14.37 -7.46
N GLY A 448 13.24 15.61 -7.11
CA GLY A 448 13.65 16.63 -8.08
C GLY A 448 12.51 17.38 -8.77
N GLU A 449 11.25 17.05 -8.47
CA GLU A 449 10.06 17.71 -9.00
C GLU A 449 9.47 18.68 -7.98
N HIS A 450 8.95 19.82 -8.46
CA HIS A 450 8.26 20.81 -7.64
C HIS A 450 6.93 20.25 -7.12
N VAL A 451 6.81 20.14 -5.80
CA VAL A 451 5.58 19.77 -5.11
C VAL A 451 4.63 20.95 -5.09
N ASP A 452 3.41 20.71 -5.56
CA ASP A 452 2.31 21.68 -5.53
C ASP A 452 1.42 21.45 -4.30
N ARG A 453 1.07 20.19 -3.98
CA ARG A 453 0.14 19.85 -2.87
C ARG A 453 0.55 18.57 -2.12
N VAL A 454 -0.08 18.30 -0.98
CA VAL A 454 0.11 17.12 -0.12
C VAL A 454 -1.23 16.60 0.32
N ARG A 455 -1.49 15.32 0.08
CA ARG A 455 -2.73 14.63 0.45
C ARG A 455 -2.50 13.76 1.68
N VAL A 456 -3.41 13.76 2.65
CA VAL A 456 -3.35 12.88 3.82
C VAL A 456 -4.66 12.13 3.94
N SER A 457 -4.65 10.81 3.87
CA SER A 457 -5.82 9.95 4.03
C SER A 457 -5.89 9.34 5.43
N ALA A 458 -7.11 9.13 5.91
CA ALA A 458 -7.44 8.38 7.11
C ALA A 458 -8.53 7.37 6.73
N SER A 459 -8.17 6.14 6.41
CA SER A 459 -9.15 5.06 6.23
C SER A 459 -8.48 3.69 6.21
N LEU A 460 -9.11 2.75 6.91
CA LEU A 460 -8.59 1.46 7.38
C LEU A 460 -7.29 1.60 8.17
N SER A 461 -7.20 0.84 9.26
CA SER A 461 -5.94 0.63 9.96
C SER A 461 -5.49 1.80 10.86
N GLY A 462 -6.26 2.86 11.09
CA GLY A 462 -5.91 3.91 12.07
C GLY A 462 -4.59 4.70 11.84
N ALA A 463 -3.75 4.31 10.90
CA ALA A 463 -2.55 5.03 10.48
C ALA A 463 -2.88 5.94 9.29
N SER A 464 -2.42 7.17 9.35
CA SER A 464 -2.65 8.15 8.30
C SER A 464 -1.67 7.96 7.14
N GLU A 465 -2.17 8.15 5.92
CA GLU A 465 -1.41 7.90 4.70
C GLU A 465 -1.10 9.23 4.00
N VAL A 466 0.16 9.52 3.63
CA VAL A 466 0.58 10.83 3.10
C VAL A 466 1.06 10.76 1.64
N ALA A 467 0.46 11.56 0.76
CA ALA A 467 0.81 11.81 -0.65
C ALA A 467 1.36 13.22 -0.89
N TYR A 468 2.17 13.44 -1.92
CA TYR A 468 2.57 14.74 -2.44
C TYR A 468 2.17 14.80 -3.93
N LEU A 469 1.67 15.91 -4.44
CA LEU A 469 1.17 16.10 -5.80
C LEU A 469 2.08 17.12 -6.47
N THR A 470 2.74 16.74 -7.57
CA THR A 470 3.63 17.65 -8.31
C THR A 470 2.85 18.50 -9.31
N LYS A 471 3.47 19.60 -9.78
CA LYS A 471 2.87 20.46 -10.83
C LYS A 471 2.54 19.73 -12.13
N ALA A 472 3.18 18.57 -12.38
CA ALA A 472 2.92 17.72 -13.54
C ALA A 472 1.71 16.78 -13.36
N GLY A 473 0.98 16.87 -12.24
CA GLY A 473 -0.17 16.01 -11.93
C GLY A 473 0.22 14.63 -11.39
N ARG A 474 1.50 14.41 -11.07
CA ARG A 474 2.02 13.15 -10.55
C ARG A 474 1.87 13.09 -9.04
N GLU A 475 1.34 11.99 -8.53
CA GLU A 475 1.24 11.73 -7.10
C GLU A 475 2.51 11.00 -6.60
N LEU A 476 3.30 11.68 -5.79
CA LEU A 476 4.52 11.24 -5.11
C LEU A 476 4.26 11.17 -3.60
N ARG A 477 3.89 10.03 -3.04
CA ARG A 477 3.90 9.82 -1.58
C ARG A 477 5.35 9.80 -1.03
N GLY A 478 5.67 10.44 0.13
CA GLY A 478 6.99 10.33 0.84
C GLY A 478 7.67 11.61 1.34
N PRO A 479 8.62 11.58 2.30
CA PRO A 479 9.09 12.77 3.00
C PRO A 479 9.68 13.79 2.05
N LEU A 480 9.65 15.05 2.49
CA LEU A 480 10.59 16.03 2.01
C LEU A 480 12.02 15.53 2.23
N ASN A 481 12.69 15.11 1.16
CA ASN A 481 14.13 15.28 1.11
C ASN A 481 14.37 16.76 0.83
N LEU A 482 14.51 17.56 1.89
CA LEU A 482 15.05 18.92 1.79
C LEU A 482 16.49 18.81 1.27
N ARG A 483 16.66 18.83 -0.05
CA ARG A 483 17.91 19.31 -0.62
C ARG A 483 17.90 20.82 -0.42
N ARG A 484 18.88 21.32 0.32
CA ARG A 484 19.22 22.74 0.31
C ARG A 484 19.63 23.15 -1.09
#